data_AF-A0A7S3ANF7-F1
#
_entry.id   AF-A0A7S3ANF7-F1
#
_cell.length_a   1.000
_cell.length_b   1.000
_cell.length_c   1.000
_cell.angle_alpha   90.00
_cell.angle_beta   90.00
_cell.angle_gamma   90.00
#
_symmetry.space_group_name_H-M   'P 1'
#
loop_
_entity.id
_entity.type
_entity.pdbx_description
1 polymer ?
#
loop_
_entity_poly.entity_id
_entity_poly.type
_entity_poly.pdbx_seq_one_letter_code
_entity_poly.pdbx_strand_id
1 'polypeptide(L)'
;GSGIFPPKVERHVGVACRYVDPPLLLDGLKFDLRLYVLVTCISPLVIYLYEDGIVRFATEAYETHTTAFGDGLGRRCMHLTNVSVTQHSKSYVRNTSEDEDAVGSKWSLPGLRRRLQTEMGEARAADFWKNVDDLLVKAIIAARPALNTATKATFPAAARGDPVRNCFELFGADVMPDAHGKPWLLELNCDPQMTTTDPL
;
A
#
# COMPACT_ATOMS: atom_id res chain seq x y z
N GLY A 1 37.99 5.82 -38.78
CA GLY A 1 37.94 5.22 -37.44
C GLY A 1 36.50 5.19 -36.98
N SER A 2 35.90 4.00 -36.98
CA SER A 2 34.49 3.77 -36.63
C SER A 2 34.33 3.72 -35.11
N GLY A 3 33.70 4.75 -34.53
CA GLY A 3 33.31 4.77 -33.12
C GLY A 3 32.20 3.76 -32.85
N ILE A 4 32.45 2.84 -31.93
CA ILE A 4 31.49 1.87 -31.43
C ILE A 4 30.57 2.61 -30.45
N PHE A 5 29.44 3.13 -30.92
CA PHE A 5 28.34 3.51 -30.03
C PHE A 5 27.57 2.24 -29.66
N PRO A 6 27.26 2.00 -28.37
CA PRO A 6 26.45 0.84 -27.97
C PRO A 6 25.03 0.95 -28.55
N PRO A 7 24.35 -0.19 -28.80
CA PRO A 7 23.00 -0.20 -29.36
C PRO A 7 22.02 0.47 -28.40
N LYS A 8 21.05 1.20 -28.96
CA LYS A 8 19.92 1.91 -28.31
C LYS A 8 19.78 1.66 -26.80
N VAL A 9 20.06 2.69 -26.00
CA VAL A 9 19.64 2.74 -24.59
C VAL A 9 18.11 2.72 -24.57
N GLU A 10 17.52 1.60 -24.16
CA GLU A 10 16.09 1.55 -23.82
C GLU A 10 15.85 2.53 -22.68
N ARG A 11 15.06 3.57 -22.97
CA ARG A 11 14.65 4.54 -21.94
C ARG A 11 13.68 3.86 -20.99
N HIS A 12 14.20 3.46 -19.84
CA HIS A 12 13.39 3.04 -18.71
C HIS A 12 12.92 4.29 -17.96
N VAL A 13 11.61 4.46 -17.83
CA VAL A 13 11.04 5.47 -16.94
C VAL A 13 11.02 4.87 -15.53
N GLY A 14 11.72 5.51 -14.61
CA GLY A 14 11.78 5.09 -13.22
C GLY A 14 11.51 6.25 -12.27
N VAL A 15 11.07 5.94 -11.06
CA VAL A 15 10.88 6.91 -9.97
C VAL A 15 11.88 6.58 -8.88
N ALA A 16 12.66 7.57 -8.46
CA ALA A 16 13.54 7.46 -7.30
C ALA A 16 12.83 8.04 -6.07
N CYS A 17 12.51 7.19 -5.10
CA CYS A 17 11.82 7.58 -3.86
C CYS A 17 12.76 7.45 -2.66
N ARG A 18 12.59 8.34 -1.68
CA ARG A 18 13.25 8.17 -0.37
C ARG A 18 12.68 6.93 0.30
N TYR A 19 13.56 6.03 0.72
CA TYR A 19 13.18 4.84 1.47
C TYR A 19 12.67 5.21 2.87
N VAL A 20 11.60 4.55 3.32
CA VAL A 20 11.06 4.73 4.68
C VAL A 20 11.94 3.95 5.66
N ASP A 21 12.81 4.67 6.36
CA ASP A 21 13.71 4.12 7.36
C ASP A 21 13.85 5.08 8.57
N PRO A 22 13.78 4.57 9.80
CA PRO A 22 13.39 3.20 10.16
C PRO A 22 11.86 2.98 10.00
N PRO A 23 11.41 1.81 9.49
CA PRO A 23 9.99 1.46 9.46
C PRO A 23 9.47 1.06 10.86
N LEU A 24 8.15 1.09 11.05
CA LEU A 24 7.53 0.43 12.21
C LEU A 24 7.68 -1.09 12.04
N LEU A 25 8.08 -1.76 13.11
CA LEU A 25 8.29 -3.20 13.14
C LEU A 25 7.31 -3.85 14.12
N LEU A 26 6.83 -5.04 13.75
CA LEU A 26 6.10 -5.92 14.66
C LEU A 26 6.85 -7.26 14.68
N ASP A 27 7.19 -7.73 15.89
CA ASP A 27 7.99 -8.94 16.09
C ASP A 27 9.29 -8.95 15.25
N GLY A 28 9.89 -7.77 15.03
CA GLY A 28 11.10 -7.57 14.24
C GLY A 28 10.89 -7.57 12.71
N LEU A 29 9.67 -7.76 12.23
CA LEU A 29 9.33 -7.79 10.82
C LEU A 29 8.80 -6.44 10.34
N LYS A 30 9.23 -6.05 9.14
CA LYS A 30 8.65 -4.92 8.40
C LYS A 30 7.29 -5.33 7.85
N PHE A 31 6.35 -4.39 7.78
CA PHE A 31 5.05 -4.61 7.14
C PHE A 31 4.56 -3.38 6.37
N ASP A 32 3.62 -3.62 5.46
CA ASP A 32 2.82 -2.58 4.82
C ASP A 32 1.33 -2.92 4.89
N LEU A 33 0.49 -1.92 4.61
CA LEU A 33 -0.97 -2.01 4.60
C LEU A 33 -1.49 -1.88 3.18
N ARG A 34 -2.25 -2.86 2.72
CA ARG A 34 -3.15 -2.76 1.57
C ARG A 34 -4.53 -2.33 2.07
N LEU A 35 -4.90 -1.11 1.76
CA LEU A 35 -6.18 -0.50 2.14
C LEU A 35 -7.03 -0.24 0.91
N TYR A 36 -8.35 -0.34 1.04
CA TYR A 36 -9.28 -0.18 -0.08
C TYR A 36 -10.06 1.13 0.02
N VAL A 37 -10.05 1.90 -1.07
CA VAL A 37 -10.72 3.20 -1.16
C VAL A 37 -11.66 3.19 -2.36
N LEU A 38 -12.97 3.31 -2.11
CA LEU A 38 -13.98 3.38 -3.16
C LEU A 38 -14.37 4.83 -3.41
N VAL A 39 -14.29 5.26 -4.67
CA VAL A 39 -14.76 6.57 -5.10
C VAL A 39 -15.95 6.38 -6.02
N THR A 40 -17.14 6.83 -5.61
CA THR A 40 -18.39 6.64 -6.38
C THR A 40 -18.83 7.89 -7.13
N CYS A 41 -18.23 9.04 -6.81
CA CYS A 41 -18.49 10.29 -7.50
C CYS A 41 -17.31 11.25 -7.31
N ILE A 42 -16.93 11.96 -8.37
CA ILE A 42 -15.82 12.95 -8.36
C ILE A 42 -16.34 14.38 -8.15
N SER A 43 -17.60 14.63 -8.49
CA SER A 43 -18.25 15.93 -8.35
C SER A 43 -19.77 15.77 -8.11
N PRO A 44 -20.25 15.88 -6.86
CA PRO A 44 -19.48 16.07 -5.63
C PRO A 44 -18.57 14.87 -5.33
N LEU A 45 -17.45 15.11 -4.63
CA LEU A 45 -16.52 14.04 -4.28
C LEU A 45 -17.13 13.17 -3.17
N VAL A 46 -17.24 11.87 -3.41
CA VAL A 46 -17.72 10.88 -2.43
C VAL A 46 -16.69 9.75 -2.35
N ILE A 47 -16.11 9.60 -1.15
CA ILE A 47 -15.07 8.62 -0.84
C ILE A 47 -15.59 7.71 0.26
N TYR A 48 -15.41 6.41 0.10
CA TYR A 48 -15.62 5.40 1.14
C TYR A 48 -14.28 4.72 1.42
N LEU A 49 -13.93 4.64 2.70
CA LEU A 49 -12.79 3.85 3.17
C LEU A 49 -13.35 2.51 3.65
N TYR A 50 -12.79 1.41 3.17
CA TYR A 50 -13.18 0.11 3.67
C TYR A 50 -12.58 -0.10 5.07
N GLU A 51 -13.36 -0.68 5.98
CA GLU A 51 -12.95 -0.84 7.39
C GLU A 51 -11.88 -1.92 7.57
N ASP A 52 -11.76 -2.82 6.59
CA ASP A 52 -10.78 -3.90 6.55
C ASP A 52 -9.73 -3.69 5.44
N GLY A 53 -8.71 -4.54 5.44
CA GLY A 53 -7.57 -4.49 4.54
C GLY A 53 -6.63 -5.66 4.80
N ILE A 54 -5.54 -5.71 4.03
CA ILE A 54 -4.55 -6.79 4.13
C ILE A 54 -3.26 -6.19 4.66
N VAL A 55 -2.74 -6.76 5.74
CA VAL A 55 -1.42 -6.42 6.26
C VAL A 55 -0.43 -7.43 5.71
N ARG A 56 0.64 -6.95 5.09
CA ARG A 56 1.64 -7.80 4.43
C ARG A 56 2.97 -7.68 5.14
N PHE A 57 3.47 -8.80 5.65
CA PHE A 57 4.75 -8.84 6.36
C PHE A 57 5.90 -9.23 5.44
N ALA A 58 7.07 -8.69 5.75
CA ALA A 58 8.33 -9.22 5.29
C ALA A 58 8.54 -10.62 5.90
N THR A 59 9.35 -11.45 5.25
CA THR A 59 9.59 -12.84 5.71
C THR A 59 10.93 -12.99 6.44
N GLU A 60 11.71 -11.90 6.53
CA GLU A 60 12.96 -11.82 7.28
C GLU A 60 12.96 -10.59 8.19
N ALA A 61 13.62 -10.70 9.35
CA ALA A 61 13.74 -9.62 10.34
C ALA A 61 14.47 -8.40 9.76
N TYR A 62 14.01 -7.20 10.10
CA TYR A 62 14.58 -5.96 9.60
C TYR A 62 15.90 -5.61 10.31
N GLU A 63 16.99 -5.48 9.57
CA GLU A 63 18.29 -5.06 10.08
C GLU A 63 18.78 -3.77 9.44
N THR A 64 19.17 -2.79 10.26
CA THR A 64 19.69 -1.48 9.82
C THR A 64 21.18 -1.50 9.49
N HIS A 65 21.92 -2.54 9.88
CA HIS A 65 23.39 -2.53 9.91
C HIS A 65 24.10 -3.03 8.64
N THR A 66 23.38 -3.33 7.55
CA THR A 66 24.04 -3.79 6.33
C THR A 66 24.31 -2.63 5.37
N THR A 67 25.51 -2.05 5.46
CA THR A 67 26.05 -1.02 4.56
C THR A 67 26.32 -1.51 3.12
N ALA A 68 25.65 -2.56 2.66
CA ALA A 68 25.88 -3.18 1.35
C ALA A 68 24.54 -3.53 0.70
N PHE A 69 24.13 -2.76 -0.31
CA PHE A 69 23.04 -3.10 -1.23
C PHE A 69 23.47 -4.26 -2.16
N GLY A 70 23.61 -5.47 -1.61
CA GLY A 70 24.00 -6.67 -2.36
C GLY A 70 22.81 -7.53 -2.81
N ASP A 71 22.93 -8.16 -3.98
CA ASP A 71 21.91 -8.86 -4.80
C ASP A 71 21.26 -10.15 -4.21
N GLY A 72 21.35 -10.40 -2.90
CA GLY A 72 20.81 -11.63 -2.29
C GLY A 72 19.27 -11.69 -2.27
N LEU A 73 18.68 -12.87 -2.56
CA LEU A 73 17.22 -13.09 -2.46
C LEU A 73 16.66 -12.83 -1.04
N GLY A 74 17.40 -13.19 0.02
CA GLY A 74 16.96 -12.97 1.41
C GLY A 74 16.77 -11.49 1.75
N ARG A 75 17.69 -10.63 1.30
CA ARG A 75 17.59 -9.17 1.51
C ARG A 75 16.38 -8.53 0.81
N ARG A 76 15.95 -9.07 -0.34
CA ARG A 76 14.70 -8.63 -0.99
C ARG A 76 13.48 -8.98 -0.14
N CYS A 77 13.48 -10.14 0.50
CA CYS A 77 12.41 -10.62 1.36
C CYS A 77 12.32 -9.90 2.72
N MET A 78 13.35 -9.12 3.07
CA MET A 78 13.40 -8.20 4.22
C MET A 78 12.84 -6.81 3.88
N HIS A 79 13.19 -6.27 2.71
CA HIS A 79 12.81 -4.89 2.35
C HIS A 79 11.52 -4.78 1.53
N LEU A 80 11.12 -5.86 0.85
CA LEU A 80 9.89 -5.96 0.06
C LEU A 80 8.91 -6.89 0.75
N THR A 81 7.68 -6.41 0.87
CA THR A 81 6.54 -7.07 1.52
C THR A 81 5.56 -7.64 0.48
N ASN A 82 5.80 -7.37 -0.81
CA ASN A 82 4.95 -7.83 -1.91
C ASN A 82 4.85 -9.36 -1.93
N VAL A 83 3.62 -9.88 -2.01
CA VAL A 83 3.33 -11.32 -2.07
C VAL A 83 4.08 -12.01 -3.21
N SER A 84 4.22 -11.36 -4.37
CA SER A 84 4.97 -11.90 -5.50
C SER A 84 6.45 -12.17 -5.20
N VAL A 85 7.01 -11.50 -4.20
CA VAL A 85 8.39 -11.70 -3.73
C VAL A 85 8.40 -12.63 -2.51
N THR A 86 7.51 -12.43 -1.55
CA THR A 86 7.50 -13.16 -0.28
C THR A 86 6.98 -14.59 -0.40
N GLN A 87 6.09 -14.90 -1.34
CA GLN A 87 5.56 -16.27 -1.54
C GLN A 87 6.62 -17.30 -1.93
N HIS A 88 7.76 -16.85 -2.46
CA HIS A 88 8.88 -17.70 -2.84
C HIS A 88 9.90 -17.87 -1.72
N SER A 89 9.72 -17.17 -0.59
CA SER A 89 10.53 -17.33 0.61
C SER A 89 10.20 -18.63 1.32
N LYS A 90 11.22 -19.32 1.83
CA LYS A 90 11.04 -20.52 2.65
C LYS A 90 10.39 -20.23 4.00
N SER A 91 10.41 -18.95 4.43
CA SER A 91 9.86 -18.48 5.70
C SER A 91 8.44 -17.94 5.58
N TYR A 92 7.81 -18.03 4.40
CA TYR A 92 6.43 -17.60 4.22
C TYR A 92 5.49 -18.54 4.97
N VAL A 93 4.76 -17.99 5.95
CA VAL A 93 3.78 -18.73 6.74
C VAL A 93 2.40 -18.36 6.22
N ARG A 94 1.72 -19.33 5.60
CA ARG A 94 0.32 -19.20 5.17
C ARG A 94 -0.61 -19.29 6.35
N ASN A 95 -1.67 -18.50 6.31
CA ASN A 95 -2.74 -18.62 7.29
C ASN A 95 -3.61 -19.81 6.94
N THR A 96 -3.92 -20.61 7.95
CA THR A 96 -4.69 -21.85 7.80
C THR A 96 -6.17 -21.68 8.15
N SER A 97 -6.56 -20.55 8.74
CA SER A 97 -7.95 -20.22 9.07
C SER A 97 -8.18 -18.69 9.10
N GLU A 98 -9.44 -18.27 8.92
CA GLU A 98 -9.88 -16.88 9.11
C GLU A 98 -9.79 -16.44 10.59
N ASP A 99 -9.89 -17.39 11.52
CA ASP A 99 -9.82 -17.15 12.97
C ASP A 99 -8.39 -16.82 13.47
N GLU A 100 -7.36 -17.13 12.67
CA GLU A 100 -5.94 -16.82 12.94
C GLU A 100 -5.52 -15.52 12.22
N ASP A 101 -6.28 -14.45 12.46
CA ASP A 101 -6.21 -13.17 11.74
C ASP A 101 -4.99 -12.30 12.05
N ALA A 102 -4.13 -12.75 12.98
CA ALA A 102 -2.89 -12.11 13.40
C ALA A 102 -1.71 -13.10 13.48
N VAL A 103 -1.74 -14.15 12.66
CA VAL A 103 -0.67 -15.15 12.57
C VAL A 103 -0.13 -15.15 11.14
N GLY A 104 1.13 -15.57 10.96
CA GLY A 104 1.72 -15.76 9.63
C GLY A 104 2.14 -14.48 8.91
N SER A 105 2.32 -14.56 7.60
CA SER A 105 2.87 -13.48 6.76
C SER A 105 1.81 -12.50 6.22
N LYS A 106 0.53 -12.74 6.53
CA LYS A 106 -0.60 -11.88 6.20
C LYS A 106 -1.53 -11.76 7.41
N TRP A 107 -1.87 -10.54 7.83
CA TRP A 107 -2.86 -10.33 8.89
C TRP A 107 -4.06 -9.56 8.36
N SER A 108 -5.21 -9.70 9.04
CA SER A 108 -6.35 -8.82 8.85
C SER A 108 -6.06 -7.44 9.43
N LEU A 109 -6.74 -6.42 8.92
CA LEU A 109 -6.61 -5.06 9.49
C LEU A 109 -7.16 -4.99 10.93
N PRO A 110 -8.28 -5.65 11.29
CA PRO A 110 -8.74 -5.77 12.68
C PRO A 110 -7.70 -6.40 13.62
N GLY A 111 -7.00 -7.46 13.18
CA GLY A 111 -5.93 -8.11 13.94
C GLY A 111 -4.80 -7.14 14.25
N LEU A 112 -4.35 -6.40 13.24
CA LEU A 112 -3.35 -5.34 13.42
C LEU A 112 -3.84 -4.21 14.32
N ARG A 113 -5.10 -3.78 14.20
CA ARG A 113 -5.69 -2.73 15.08
C ARG A 113 -5.56 -3.12 16.55
N ARG A 114 -5.94 -4.36 16.90
CA ARG A 114 -5.79 -4.88 18.28
C ARG A 114 -4.34 -4.96 18.72
N ARG A 115 -3.44 -5.39 17.82
CA ARG A 115 -2.00 -5.46 18.13
C ARG A 115 -1.40 -4.08 18.40
N LEU A 116 -1.68 -3.10 17.55
CA LEU A 116 -1.18 -1.73 17.74
C LEU A 116 -1.74 -1.10 19.01
N GLN A 117 -3.04 -1.27 19.32
CA GLN A 117 -3.60 -0.80 20.59
C GLN A 117 -2.83 -1.34 21.81
N THR A 118 -2.41 -2.61 21.75
CA THR A 118 -1.63 -3.25 22.82
C THR A 118 -0.21 -2.72 22.90
N GLU A 119 0.47 -2.52 21.77
CA GLU A 119 1.90 -2.13 21.75
C GLU A 119 2.15 -0.63 21.95
N MET A 120 1.33 0.23 21.37
CA MET A 120 1.53 1.69 21.41
C MET A 120 0.54 2.43 22.32
N GLY A 121 -0.46 1.72 22.85
CA GLY A 121 -1.54 2.29 23.65
C GLY A 121 -2.68 2.85 22.81
N GLU A 122 -3.88 2.88 23.40
CA GLU A 122 -5.14 3.22 22.72
C GLU A 122 -5.11 4.59 22.03
N ALA A 123 -4.66 5.63 22.74
CA ALA A 123 -4.64 7.00 22.21
C ALA A 123 -3.74 7.12 20.98
N ARG A 124 -2.52 6.56 21.05
CA ARG A 124 -1.55 6.63 19.94
C ARG A 124 -2.00 5.79 18.75
N ALA A 125 -2.61 4.64 19.00
CA ALA A 125 -3.20 3.81 17.93
C ALA A 125 -4.37 4.54 17.24
N ALA A 126 -5.24 5.21 18.00
CA ALA A 126 -6.33 6.00 17.44
C ALA A 126 -5.81 7.15 16.55
N ASP A 127 -4.79 7.88 17.01
CA ASP A 127 -4.14 8.93 16.22
C ASP A 127 -3.47 8.38 14.95
N PHE A 128 -2.84 7.21 15.03
CA PHE A 128 -2.26 6.54 13.86
C PHE A 128 -3.32 6.28 12.79
N TRP A 129 -4.45 5.65 13.14
CA TRP A 129 -5.51 5.34 12.18
C TRP A 129 -6.18 6.58 11.61
N LYS A 130 -6.36 7.62 12.44
CA LYS A 130 -6.84 8.93 11.96
C LYS A 130 -5.89 9.53 10.91
N ASN A 131 -4.58 9.41 11.11
CA ASN A 131 -3.59 9.88 10.14
C ASN A 131 -3.59 9.03 8.86
N VAL A 132 -3.90 7.74 8.95
CA VAL A 132 -4.09 6.87 7.78
C VAL A 132 -5.31 7.31 6.97
N ASP A 133 -6.45 7.52 7.61
CA ASP A 133 -7.68 7.97 6.93
C ASP A 133 -7.46 9.32 6.23
N ASP A 134 -6.83 10.27 6.93
CA ASP A 134 -6.49 11.59 6.40
C ASP A 134 -5.52 11.51 5.21
N LEU A 135 -4.52 10.62 5.26
CA LEU A 135 -3.61 10.35 4.15
C LEU A 135 -4.36 9.85 2.90
N LEU A 136 -5.26 8.87 3.06
CA LEU A 136 -6.04 8.30 1.96
C LEU A 136 -6.96 9.35 1.32
N VAL A 137 -7.70 10.09 2.14
CA VAL A 137 -8.59 11.16 1.66
C VAL A 137 -7.80 12.24 0.92
N LYS A 138 -6.67 12.68 1.47
CA LYS A 138 -5.81 13.68 0.82
C LYS A 138 -5.23 13.19 -0.50
N ALA A 139 -4.87 11.91 -0.61
CA ALA A 139 -4.39 11.32 -1.86
C ALA A 139 -5.45 11.41 -2.97
N ILE A 140 -6.70 11.07 -2.67
CA ILE A 140 -7.81 11.18 -3.64
C ILE A 140 -8.12 12.65 -3.97
N ILE A 141 -8.11 13.54 -2.98
CA ILE A 141 -8.31 14.99 -3.21
C ILE A 141 -7.21 15.53 -4.13
N ALA A 142 -5.96 15.11 -3.97
CA ALA A 142 -4.85 15.52 -4.82
C ALA A 142 -5.02 15.03 -6.27
N ALA A 143 -5.58 13.83 -6.47
CA ALA A 143 -5.89 13.28 -7.80
C ALA A 143 -7.15 13.89 -8.45
N ARG A 144 -8.05 14.48 -7.64
CA ARG A 144 -9.36 14.98 -8.07
C ARG A 144 -9.32 15.92 -9.29
N PRO A 145 -8.41 16.91 -9.43
CA PRO A 145 -8.44 17.81 -10.59
C PRO A 145 -8.23 17.07 -11.92
N ALA A 146 -7.32 16.09 -11.93
CA ALA A 146 -7.06 15.26 -13.10
C ALA A 146 -8.26 14.36 -13.41
N LEU A 147 -8.79 13.68 -12.39
CA LEU A 147 -9.99 12.83 -12.52
C LEU A 147 -11.19 13.64 -13.02
N ASN A 148 -11.45 14.80 -12.43
CA ASN A 148 -12.58 15.66 -12.79
C ASN A 148 -12.47 16.18 -14.23
N THR A 149 -11.25 16.52 -14.68
CA THR A 149 -11.01 16.92 -16.07
C THR A 149 -11.34 15.78 -17.03
N ALA A 150 -10.84 14.58 -16.74
CA ALA A 150 -11.13 13.39 -17.54
C ALA A 150 -12.63 13.04 -17.52
N THR A 151 -13.29 13.07 -16.37
CA THR A 151 -14.73 12.82 -16.24
C THR A 151 -15.55 13.82 -17.05
N LYS A 152 -15.22 15.11 -17.02
CA LYS A 152 -15.92 16.13 -17.81
C LYS A 152 -15.72 15.98 -19.31
N ALA A 153 -14.55 15.54 -19.74
CA ALA A 153 -14.28 15.27 -21.15
C ALA A 153 -15.07 14.06 -21.66
N THR A 154 -15.28 13.05 -20.81
CA THR A 154 -15.97 11.79 -21.18
C THR A 154 -17.49 11.87 -21.02
N PHE A 155 -17.99 12.54 -19.98
CA PHE A 155 -19.41 12.52 -19.61
C PHE A 155 -20.05 13.91 -19.79
N PRO A 156 -20.98 14.08 -20.74
CA PRO A 156 -21.69 15.35 -20.95
C PRO A 156 -22.44 15.85 -19.71
N ALA A 157 -22.91 14.94 -18.84
CA ALA A 157 -23.53 15.27 -17.56
C ALA A 157 -22.56 16.01 -16.63
N ALA A 158 -21.34 15.49 -16.45
CA ALA A 158 -20.30 16.18 -15.66
C ALA A 158 -19.93 17.54 -16.24
N ALA A 159 -19.92 17.69 -17.56
CA ALA A 159 -19.63 18.97 -18.22
C ALA A 159 -20.67 20.06 -17.88
N ARG A 160 -21.94 19.68 -17.68
CA ARG A 160 -23.01 20.58 -17.22
C ARG A 160 -23.03 20.81 -15.72
N GLY A 161 -22.18 20.10 -14.97
CA GLY A 161 -22.17 20.14 -13.50
C GLY A 161 -23.11 19.12 -12.84
N ASP A 162 -23.74 18.24 -13.63
CA ASP A 162 -24.59 17.17 -13.10
C ASP A 162 -23.69 16.06 -12.49
N PRO A 163 -24.06 15.49 -11.32
CA PRO A 163 -23.33 14.36 -10.74
C PRO A 163 -23.32 13.14 -11.66
N VAL A 164 -22.13 12.59 -11.90
CA VAL A 164 -21.94 11.31 -12.59
C VAL A 164 -21.85 10.21 -11.54
N ARG A 165 -22.86 9.33 -11.49
CA ARG A 165 -23.00 8.25 -10.49
C ARG A 165 -22.91 6.84 -11.09
N ASN A 166 -22.74 6.74 -12.39
CA ASN A 166 -22.59 5.48 -13.14
C ASN A 166 -21.12 5.05 -13.28
N CYS A 167 -20.19 5.76 -12.64
CA CYS A 167 -18.77 5.42 -12.60
C CYS A 167 -18.33 5.36 -11.15
N PHE A 168 -17.64 4.28 -10.81
CA PHE A 168 -16.97 4.14 -9.54
C PHE A 168 -15.59 3.51 -9.78
N GLU A 169 -14.66 3.76 -8.89
CA GLU A 169 -13.32 3.18 -8.94
C GLU A 169 -12.96 2.66 -7.55
N LEU A 170 -12.47 1.43 -7.49
CA LEU A 170 -11.92 0.83 -6.27
C LEU A 170 -10.40 0.90 -6.34
N PHE A 171 -9.80 1.72 -5.49
CA PHE A 171 -8.36 1.84 -5.39
C PHE A 171 -7.80 0.94 -4.29
N GLY A 172 -6.64 0.32 -4.55
CA GLY A 172 -5.80 -0.29 -3.52
C GLY A 172 -4.66 0.66 -3.15
N ALA A 173 -4.66 1.18 -1.93
CA ALA A 173 -3.60 2.02 -1.41
C ALA A 173 -2.59 1.18 -0.62
N ASP A 174 -1.30 1.36 -0.91
CA ASP A 174 -0.21 0.73 -0.18
C ASP A 174 0.39 1.76 0.78
N VAL A 175 0.28 1.51 2.08
CA VAL A 175 0.70 2.44 3.14
C VAL A 175 1.72 1.78 4.05
N MET A 176 2.80 2.49 4.37
CA MET A 176 3.84 2.02 5.28
C MET A 176 4.02 2.96 6.47
N PRO A 177 3.85 2.48 7.70
CA PRO A 177 4.20 3.26 8.89
C PRO A 177 5.73 3.33 9.10
N ASP A 178 6.23 4.51 9.47
CA ASP A 178 7.59 4.66 10.01
C ASP A 178 7.65 4.34 11.52
N ALA A 179 8.85 4.24 12.09
CA ALA A 179 9.05 3.91 13.50
C ALA A 179 8.40 4.89 14.48
N HIS A 180 8.05 6.10 14.04
CA HIS A 180 7.33 7.07 14.86
C HIS A 180 5.81 6.89 14.81
N GLY A 181 5.31 6.01 13.94
CA GLY A 181 3.89 5.80 13.70
C GLY A 181 3.31 6.82 12.72
N LYS A 182 4.12 7.42 11.85
CA LYS A 182 3.59 8.25 10.75
C LYS A 182 3.36 7.37 9.52
N PRO A 183 2.16 7.38 8.92
CA PRO A 183 1.87 6.63 7.71
C PRO A 183 2.42 7.35 6.46
N TRP A 184 3.02 6.57 5.55
CA TRP A 184 3.52 7.02 4.26
C TRP A 184 2.79 6.27 3.13
N LEU A 185 2.24 7.00 2.17
CA LEU A 185 1.67 6.41 0.95
C LEU A 185 2.82 5.99 0.04
N LEU A 186 2.83 4.72 -0.37
CA LEU A 186 3.81 4.17 -1.31
C LEU A 186 3.28 4.26 -2.73
N GLU A 187 2.07 3.75 -2.96
CA GLU A 187 1.40 3.74 -4.25
C GLU A 187 -0.13 3.67 -4.09
N LEU A 188 -0.83 4.04 -5.16
CA LEU A 188 -2.27 3.93 -5.29
C LEU A 188 -2.57 3.18 -6.59
N ASN A 189 -3.11 1.96 -6.46
CA ASN A 189 -3.38 1.06 -7.56
C ASN A 189 -4.85 1.16 -7.99
N CYS A 190 -5.10 1.34 -9.30
CA CYS A 190 -6.45 1.36 -9.87
C CYS A 190 -7.01 -0.04 -10.18
N ASP A 191 -6.15 -1.07 -10.16
CA ASP A 191 -6.56 -2.47 -10.38
C ASP A 191 -6.01 -3.35 -9.25
N PRO A 192 -6.55 -3.21 -8.02
CA PRO A 192 -6.14 -4.05 -6.91
C PRO A 192 -6.51 -5.51 -7.19
N GLN A 193 -5.56 -6.44 -7.03
CA GLN A 193 -5.84 -7.87 -7.17
C GLN A 193 -6.90 -8.30 -6.13
N MET A 194 -8.03 -8.81 -6.62
CA MET A 194 -9.14 -9.33 -5.81
C MET A 194 -9.15 -10.87 -5.74
N THR A 195 -8.10 -11.53 -6.24
CA THR A 195 -8.04 -12.99 -6.27
C THR A 195 -7.80 -13.55 -4.88
N THR A 196 -8.71 -14.40 -4.41
CA THR A 196 -8.60 -15.13 -3.15
C THR A 196 -7.84 -16.44 -3.37
N THR A 197 -6.57 -16.48 -2.98
CA THR A 197 -5.77 -17.72 -3.00
C THR A 197 -5.56 -18.32 -1.61
N ASP A 198 -5.86 -17.53 -0.57
CA ASP A 198 -5.78 -17.87 0.84
C ASP A 198 -7.08 -17.38 1.52
N PRO A 199 -7.43 -17.89 2.72
CA PRO A 199 -8.62 -17.46 3.47
C PRO A 199 -8.60 -15.99 3.92
N LEU A 200 -7.47 -15.27 3.73
CA LEU A 200 -7.28 -13.84 4.00
C LEU A 200 -6.72 -13.11 2.77
#